data_AF-G4ZCW9-F1
#
_entry.id   AF-G4ZCW9-F1
#
_cell.length_a   1.000
_cell.length_b   1.000
_cell.length_c   1.000
_cell.angle_alpha   90.00
_cell.angle_beta   90.00
_cell.angle_gamma   90.00
#
_symmetry.space_group_name_H-M   'P 1'
#
loop_
_entity.id
_entity.type
_entity.pdbx_description
1 polymer ?
#
loop_
_entity_poly.entity_id
_entity_poly.type
_entity_poly.pdbx_seq_one_letter_code
_entity_poly.pdbx_strand_id
1 'polypeptide(L)'
;MCGRSADTSDGVQENGCSGADTRLMLVETTKSTVDEYIARALSKPEVASKTEMVKLILDKCPDFDAGHHLIDAVITDNPGLVGVLVKSSSRELKMDALVEATANDRLESFKVVLACCDQDTITCALPRLGVDGTSEASKQLLKHKEHSVREAIFANAAASGFVVPIEALINEMDSCSITRALACAATRGHTEVVEVLSKRSDPTNIHYALLVAAMEGRVGVVELLRDQCDEMSISEAQERETMAGFTDVVHVLMNKRRRLAL
;
A
#
# COMPACT_ATOMS: atom_id res chain seq x y z
N MET A 1 58.34 3.54 75.89
CA MET A 1 57.42 2.44 75.51
C MET A 1 56.58 2.95 74.35
N CYS A 2 56.96 2.65 73.11
CA CYS A 2 56.50 1.51 72.29
C CYS A 2 55.04 1.62 71.81
N GLY A 3 54.90 2.09 70.55
CA GLY A 3 54.09 1.58 69.43
C GLY A 3 52.62 1.15 69.61
N ARG A 4 51.76 1.52 68.65
CA ARG A 4 51.47 0.72 67.44
C ARG A 4 50.41 1.38 66.54
N SER A 5 50.59 1.12 65.25
CA SER A 5 49.79 1.47 64.07
C SER A 5 48.40 0.81 64.03
N ALA A 6 47.46 1.40 63.27
CA ALA A 6 46.63 0.68 62.29
C ALA A 6 45.90 1.67 61.37
N ASP A 7 46.14 1.51 60.08
CA ASP A 7 45.35 2.01 58.96
C ASP A 7 43.87 1.63 59.09
N THR A 8 42.97 2.49 58.57
CA THR A 8 41.87 2.02 57.72
C THR A 8 41.60 3.06 56.65
N SER A 9 41.84 2.58 55.44
CA SER A 9 41.66 3.16 54.12
C SER A 9 40.20 3.30 53.69
N ASP A 10 40.01 4.23 52.77
CA ASP A 10 39.15 4.14 51.58
C ASP A 10 37.63 3.92 51.73
N GLY A 11 36.92 4.92 51.24
CA GLY A 11 35.52 4.83 50.88
C GLY A 11 34.97 6.10 50.23
N VAL A 12 35.79 6.87 49.51
CA VAL A 12 35.25 7.84 48.55
C VAL A 12 34.68 7.00 47.42
N GLN A 13 33.36 6.77 47.46
CA GLN A 13 32.61 6.40 46.25
C GLN A 13 32.71 7.60 45.31
N GLU A 14 33.79 7.65 44.53
CA GLU A 14 33.83 8.43 43.30
C GLU A 14 32.70 7.88 42.43
N ASN A 15 31.63 8.66 42.33
CA ASN A 15 30.55 8.45 41.37
C ASN A 15 31.16 8.44 39.96
N GLY A 16 31.51 7.25 39.48
CA GLY A 16 32.03 6.97 38.15
C GLY A 16 31.00 7.12 37.03
N CYS A 17 30.14 8.15 37.09
CA CYS A 17 29.16 8.47 36.04
C CYS A 17 29.69 9.47 34.98
N SER A 18 30.92 9.98 35.06
CA SER A 18 31.22 11.25 34.36
C SER A 18 31.66 11.16 32.89
N GLY A 19 32.03 9.98 32.37
CA GLY A 19 32.58 9.85 31.01
C GLY A 19 31.62 9.27 29.96
N ALA A 20 30.76 8.33 30.35
CA ALA A 20 29.78 7.71 29.46
C ALA A 20 28.54 8.59 29.28
N ASP A 21 28.02 9.18 30.35
CA ASP A 21 26.84 10.05 30.32
C ASP A 21 27.09 11.36 29.55
N THR A 22 28.29 11.93 29.67
CA THR A 22 28.67 13.14 28.92
C THR A 22 28.82 12.87 27.43
N ARG A 23 29.36 11.71 27.04
CA ARG A 23 29.41 11.27 25.64
C ARG A 23 28.01 11.00 25.07
N LEU A 24 27.14 10.36 25.85
CA LEU A 24 25.75 10.10 25.44
C LEU A 24 24.98 11.41 25.21
N MET A 25 25.07 12.36 26.14
CA MET A 25 24.44 13.68 26.01
C MET A 25 24.96 14.49 24.82
N LEU A 26 26.27 14.44 24.53
CA LEU A 26 26.82 15.09 23.35
C LEU A 26 26.27 14.48 22.05
N VAL A 27 26.18 13.15 21.98
CA VAL A 27 25.60 12.45 20.83
C VAL A 27 24.13 12.82 20.65
N GLU A 28 23.33 12.80 21.71
CA GLU A 28 21.90 13.18 21.65
C GLU A 28 21.70 14.65 21.24
N THR A 29 22.52 15.56 21.78
CA THR A 29 22.48 16.98 21.41
C THR A 29 22.83 17.15 19.93
N THR A 30 23.87 16.46 19.44
CA THR A 30 24.22 16.51 18.01
C THR A 30 23.12 15.95 17.12
N LYS A 31 22.47 14.83 17.50
CA LYS A 31 21.33 14.28 16.77
C LYS A 31 20.18 15.29 16.66
N SER A 32 19.78 15.88 17.78
CA SER A 32 18.72 16.90 17.81
C SER A 32 19.03 18.10 16.92
N THR A 33 20.29 18.59 16.91
CA THR A 33 20.68 19.71 16.04
C THR A 33 20.65 19.36 14.55
N VAL A 34 20.96 18.10 14.21
CA VAL A 34 20.90 17.63 12.82
C VAL A 34 19.45 17.44 12.36
N ASP A 35 18.59 16.85 13.19
CA ASP A 35 17.14 16.74 12.91
C ASP A 35 16.52 18.11 12.68
N GLU A 36 16.80 19.08 13.57
CA GLU A 36 16.28 20.44 13.41
C GLU A 36 16.82 21.12 12.14
N TYR A 37 18.07 20.86 11.76
CA TYR A 37 18.63 21.33 10.50
C TYR A 37 17.87 20.74 9.30
N ILE A 38 17.61 19.44 9.28
CA ILE A 38 16.90 18.76 8.19
C ILE A 38 15.45 19.27 8.11
N ALA A 39 14.74 19.35 9.23
CA ALA A 39 13.39 19.93 9.30
C ALA A 39 13.36 21.37 8.77
N ARG A 40 14.35 22.19 9.13
CA ARG A 40 14.46 23.57 8.63
C ARG A 40 14.85 23.62 7.16
N ALA A 41 15.63 22.67 6.67
CA ALA A 41 15.94 22.55 5.25
C ALA A 41 14.69 22.26 4.41
N LEU A 42 13.80 21.41 4.92
CA LEU A 42 12.49 21.11 4.33
C LEU A 42 11.53 22.32 4.31
N SER A 43 11.61 23.20 5.32
CA SER A 43 10.72 24.37 5.44
C SER A 43 10.93 25.51 4.41
N LYS A 44 12.03 25.51 3.64
CA LYS A 44 12.39 26.66 2.78
C LYS A 44 12.85 26.23 1.37
N PRO A 45 12.30 26.82 0.29
CA PRO A 45 12.45 26.38 -1.11
C PRO A 45 13.83 26.62 -1.77
N GLU A 46 14.92 26.77 -1.01
CA GLU A 46 16.28 26.86 -1.55
C GLU A 46 16.95 25.48 -1.49
N VAL A 47 16.71 24.69 -2.54
CA VAL A 47 16.71 23.22 -2.46
C VAL A 47 18.08 22.56 -2.72
N ALA A 48 18.91 23.13 -3.61
CA ALA A 48 20.12 22.43 -4.08
C ALA A 48 21.23 22.37 -3.02
N SER A 49 21.60 23.53 -2.44
CA SER A 49 22.70 23.60 -1.45
C SER A 49 22.39 22.83 -0.17
N LYS A 50 21.11 22.80 0.25
CA LYS A 50 20.70 22.08 1.46
C LYS A 50 20.63 20.58 1.26
N THR A 51 20.17 20.12 0.10
CA THR A 51 20.17 18.68 -0.22
C THR A 51 21.59 18.11 -0.21
N GLU A 52 22.57 18.87 -0.72
CA GLU A 52 23.99 18.48 -0.68
C GLU A 52 24.56 18.46 0.74
N MET A 53 24.17 19.43 1.60
CA MET A 53 24.52 19.40 3.01
C MET A 53 23.90 18.20 3.74
N VAL A 54 22.62 17.90 3.54
CA VAL A 54 21.97 16.72 4.15
C VAL A 54 22.64 15.42 3.68
N LYS A 55 22.98 15.32 2.40
CA LYS A 55 23.75 14.19 1.87
C LYS A 55 25.12 14.05 2.55
N LEU A 56 25.87 15.14 2.71
CA LEU A 56 27.16 15.13 3.40
C LEU A 56 27.01 14.70 4.87
N ILE A 57 25.96 15.15 5.55
CA ILE A 57 25.68 14.76 6.93
C ILE A 57 25.43 13.25 7.02
N LEU A 58 24.59 12.70 6.13
CA LEU A 58 24.29 11.26 6.11
C LEU A 58 25.50 10.40 5.74
N ASP A 59 26.34 10.88 4.82
CA ASP A 59 27.60 10.22 4.46
C ASP A 59 28.60 10.20 5.63
N LYS A 60 28.58 11.24 6.49
CA LYS A 60 29.46 11.34 7.67
C LYS A 60 28.89 10.69 8.93
N CYS A 61 27.58 10.51 9.00
CA CYS A 61 26.85 9.99 10.15
C CYS A 61 25.90 8.87 9.70
N PRO A 62 26.39 7.65 9.41
CA PRO A 62 25.56 6.56 8.90
C PRO A 62 24.55 6.02 9.92
N ASP A 63 24.81 6.18 11.23
CA ASP A 63 23.90 5.76 12.31
C ASP A 63 22.79 6.78 12.60
N PHE A 64 22.74 7.88 11.82
CA PHE A 64 21.73 8.91 11.97
C PHE A 64 20.45 8.51 11.23
N ASP A 65 19.37 8.27 11.98
CA ASP A 65 18.08 7.90 11.41
C ASP A 65 17.31 9.11 10.90
N ALA A 66 17.66 9.56 9.69
CA ALA A 66 16.89 10.58 8.96
C ALA A 66 15.68 10.01 8.21
N GLY A 67 15.40 8.71 8.30
CA GLY A 67 14.37 8.08 7.50
C GLY A 67 12.98 8.68 7.76
N HIS A 68 12.72 9.09 8.99
CA HIS A 68 11.46 9.72 9.41
C HIS A 68 11.14 11.02 8.66
N HIS A 69 12.15 11.73 8.13
CA HIS A 69 11.98 12.92 7.30
C HIS A 69 11.64 12.62 5.83
N LEU A 70 11.60 11.35 5.42
CA LEU A 70 11.28 10.97 4.03
C LEU A 70 9.89 11.48 3.63
N ILE A 71 8.89 11.32 4.50
CA ILE A 71 7.53 11.76 4.23
C ILE A 71 7.47 13.29 4.12
N ASP A 72 8.14 14.02 5.01
CA ASP A 72 8.24 15.49 4.93
C ASP A 72 8.87 15.95 3.60
N ALA A 73 9.88 15.21 3.12
CA ALA A 73 10.52 15.49 1.83
C ALA A 73 9.58 15.25 0.63
N VAL A 74 8.69 14.26 0.72
CA VAL A 74 7.62 14.04 -0.27
C VAL A 74 6.57 15.15 -0.21
N ILE A 75 6.12 15.54 0.99
CA ILE A 75 5.13 16.61 1.20
C ILE A 75 5.63 17.94 0.62
N THR A 76 6.92 18.23 0.83
CA THR A 76 7.59 19.45 0.31
C THR A 76 8.00 19.35 -1.16
N ASP A 77 7.69 18.23 -1.83
CA ASP A 77 7.96 17.95 -3.24
C ASP A 77 9.43 18.14 -3.64
N ASN A 78 10.33 17.60 -2.81
CA ASN A 78 11.77 17.69 -3.00
C ASN A 78 12.36 16.33 -3.41
N PRO A 79 12.30 15.96 -4.71
CA PRO A 79 12.75 14.64 -5.18
C PRO A 79 14.25 14.40 -4.95
N GLY A 80 15.06 15.47 -4.93
CA GLY A 80 16.49 15.38 -4.64
C GLY A 80 16.75 14.88 -3.21
N LEU A 81 16.04 15.44 -2.23
CA LEU A 81 16.16 15.04 -0.84
C LEU A 81 15.50 13.69 -0.58
N VAL A 82 14.34 13.41 -1.20
CA VAL A 82 13.70 12.09 -1.21
C VAL A 82 14.70 11.01 -1.65
N GLY A 83 15.47 11.25 -2.72
CA GLY A 83 16.45 10.29 -3.24
C GLY A 83 17.63 10.01 -2.31
N VAL A 84 17.92 10.91 -1.38
CA VAL A 84 18.92 10.68 -0.33
C VAL A 84 18.30 9.92 0.84
N LEU A 85 17.16 10.41 1.35
CA LEU A 85 16.50 9.85 2.53
C LEU A 85 15.95 8.44 2.29
N VAL A 86 15.45 8.15 1.10
CA VAL A 86 14.87 6.83 0.77
C VAL A 86 15.88 5.70 0.93
N LYS A 87 17.18 5.97 0.79
CA LYS A 87 18.23 4.94 0.89
C LYS A 87 18.48 4.48 2.32
N SER A 88 18.32 5.36 3.31
CA SER A 88 18.46 5.06 4.74
C SER A 88 17.13 4.72 5.41
N SER A 89 16.00 4.86 4.69
CA SER A 89 14.66 4.66 5.24
C SER A 89 14.28 3.19 5.38
N SER A 90 13.51 2.89 6.42
CA SER A 90 12.89 1.58 6.64
C SER A 90 11.88 1.25 5.53
N ARG A 91 11.53 -0.03 5.38
CA ARG A 91 10.49 -0.48 4.45
C ARG A 91 9.16 0.23 4.68
N GLU A 92 8.77 0.41 5.94
CA GLU A 92 7.51 1.05 6.33
C GLU A 92 7.46 2.51 5.84
N LEU A 93 8.54 3.27 6.07
CA LEU A 93 8.64 4.65 5.62
C LEU A 93 8.64 4.79 4.09
N LYS A 94 9.26 3.84 3.37
CA LYS A 94 9.18 3.79 1.91
C LYS A 94 7.75 3.55 1.42
N MET A 95 7.01 2.65 2.08
CA MET A 95 5.61 2.40 1.76
C MET A 95 4.74 3.64 2.00
N ASP A 96 4.90 4.29 3.16
CA ASP A 96 4.16 5.51 3.49
C ASP A 96 4.50 6.66 2.53
N ALA A 97 5.77 6.80 2.16
CA ALA A 97 6.21 7.77 1.16
C ALA A 97 5.62 7.50 -0.24
N LEU A 98 5.50 6.23 -0.66
CA LEU A 98 4.80 5.88 -1.92
C LEU A 98 3.32 6.28 -1.87
N VAL A 99 2.65 6.01 -0.75
CA VAL A 99 1.24 6.34 -0.53
C VAL A 99 1.04 7.86 -0.58
N GLU A 100 1.85 8.60 0.17
CA GLU A 100 1.80 10.07 0.20
C GLU A 100 2.06 10.68 -1.17
N ALA A 101 3.07 10.17 -1.89
CA ALA A 101 3.41 10.66 -3.22
C ALA A 101 2.30 10.37 -4.24
N THR A 102 1.61 9.23 -4.12
CA THR A 102 0.50 8.87 -5.01
C THR A 102 -0.76 9.67 -4.71
N ALA A 103 -1.11 9.83 -3.42
CA ALA A 103 -2.29 10.56 -2.98
C ALA A 103 -2.25 12.06 -3.37
N ASN A 104 -1.04 12.63 -3.48
CA ASN A 104 -0.83 14.03 -3.84
C ASN A 104 -0.23 14.22 -5.26
N ASP A 105 -0.21 13.16 -6.08
CA ASP A 105 0.34 13.13 -7.44
C ASP A 105 1.75 13.78 -7.58
N ARG A 106 2.61 13.56 -6.57
CA ARG A 106 4.01 14.02 -6.55
C ARG A 106 4.87 13.15 -7.44
N LEU A 107 4.68 13.23 -8.75
CA LEU A 107 5.21 12.29 -9.73
C LEU A 107 6.73 12.05 -9.63
N GLU A 108 7.53 13.12 -9.47
CA GLU A 108 8.99 12.98 -9.42
C GLU A 108 9.44 12.31 -8.11
N SER A 109 8.85 12.71 -6.98
CA SER A 109 9.09 12.04 -5.69
C SER A 109 8.63 10.58 -5.74
N PHE A 110 7.46 10.30 -6.33
CA PHE A 110 6.95 8.94 -6.54
C PHE A 110 7.92 8.09 -7.35
N LYS A 111 8.43 8.59 -8.48
CA LYS A 111 9.41 7.86 -9.32
C LYS A 111 10.68 7.52 -8.54
N VAL A 112 11.19 8.47 -7.75
CA VAL A 112 12.39 8.27 -6.93
C VAL A 112 12.16 7.20 -5.86
N VAL A 113 11.03 7.26 -5.14
CA VAL A 113 10.70 6.25 -4.13
C VAL A 113 10.48 4.89 -4.78
N LEU A 114 9.71 4.83 -5.87
CA LEU A 114 9.42 3.59 -6.60
C LEU A 114 10.68 2.89 -7.09
N ALA A 115 11.67 3.64 -7.61
CA ALA A 115 12.94 3.10 -8.06
C ALA A 115 13.78 2.47 -6.93
N CYS A 116 13.49 2.80 -5.67
CA CYS A 116 14.19 2.30 -4.48
C CYS A 116 13.40 1.24 -3.70
N CYS A 117 12.20 0.87 -4.18
CA CYS A 117 11.36 -0.14 -3.56
C CYS A 117 11.56 -1.50 -4.24
N ASP A 118 11.60 -2.56 -3.44
CA ASP A 118 11.49 -3.93 -3.95
C ASP A 118 10.02 -4.28 -4.25
N GLN A 119 9.82 -5.42 -4.90
CA GLN A 119 8.50 -5.90 -5.29
C GLN A 119 7.58 -6.09 -4.07
N ASP A 120 8.12 -6.59 -2.96
CA ASP A 120 7.37 -6.83 -1.73
C ASP A 120 6.87 -5.53 -1.10
N THR A 121 7.69 -4.48 -1.11
CA THR A 121 7.34 -3.15 -0.63
C THR A 121 6.21 -2.55 -1.47
N ILE A 122 6.32 -2.65 -2.79
CA ILE A 122 5.30 -2.16 -3.72
C ILE A 122 3.98 -2.92 -3.49
N THR A 123 4.03 -4.25 -3.50
CA THR A 123 2.82 -5.09 -3.38
C THR A 123 2.10 -4.89 -2.05
N CYS A 124 2.83 -4.72 -0.93
CA CYS A 124 2.22 -4.38 0.36
C CYS A 124 1.64 -2.96 0.41
N ALA A 125 2.15 -2.02 -0.40
CA ALA A 125 1.63 -0.66 -0.46
C ALA A 125 0.37 -0.54 -1.32
N LEU A 126 0.17 -1.42 -2.32
CA LEU A 126 -0.94 -1.35 -3.27
C LEU A 126 -2.34 -1.13 -2.67
N PRO A 127 -2.75 -1.80 -1.57
CA PRO A 127 -4.05 -1.57 -0.95
C PRO A 127 -4.27 -0.13 -0.47
N ARG A 128 -3.17 0.58 -0.17
CA ARG A 128 -3.19 1.97 0.33
C ARG A 128 -2.94 3.00 -0.78
N LEU A 129 -2.34 2.59 -1.90
CA LEU A 129 -1.96 3.49 -2.99
C LEU A 129 -3.15 4.04 -3.79
N GLY A 130 -4.28 3.33 -3.85
CA GLY A 130 -5.44 3.78 -4.63
C GLY A 130 -5.13 3.84 -6.14
N VAL A 131 -4.60 2.76 -6.70
CA VAL A 131 -4.18 2.66 -8.11
C VAL A 131 -5.41 2.62 -9.03
N ASP A 132 -6.00 3.78 -9.28
CA ASP A 132 -7.24 3.95 -10.05
C ASP A 132 -7.03 4.15 -11.56
N GLY A 133 -5.79 4.37 -11.98
CA GLY A 133 -5.38 4.66 -13.37
C GLY A 133 -5.60 6.12 -13.81
N THR A 134 -6.08 7.00 -12.94
CA THR A 134 -6.41 8.39 -13.30
C THR A 134 -5.21 9.32 -13.12
N SER A 135 -4.48 9.18 -12.00
CA SER A 135 -3.29 9.96 -11.66
C SER A 135 -2.06 9.53 -12.46
N GLU A 136 -1.08 10.43 -12.63
CA GLU A 136 0.14 10.10 -13.37
C GLU A 136 1.01 9.12 -12.57
N ALA A 137 1.01 9.21 -11.23
CA ALA A 137 1.60 8.19 -10.37
C ALA A 137 0.97 6.81 -10.59
N SER A 138 -0.36 6.72 -10.66
CA SER A 138 -1.05 5.45 -10.93
C SER A 138 -0.71 4.90 -12.31
N LYS A 139 -0.67 5.75 -13.35
CA LYS A 139 -0.29 5.33 -14.71
C LYS A 139 1.16 4.86 -14.77
N GLN A 140 2.04 5.47 -13.99
CA GLN A 140 3.43 5.05 -13.90
C GLN A 140 3.54 3.65 -13.28
N LEU A 141 2.73 3.35 -12.27
CA LEU A 141 2.67 2.01 -11.68
C LEU A 141 2.10 0.96 -12.64
N LEU A 142 1.11 1.33 -13.47
CA LEU A 142 0.59 0.47 -14.55
C LEU A 142 1.62 0.18 -15.65
N LYS A 143 2.73 0.92 -15.74
CA LYS A 143 3.83 0.66 -16.68
C LYS A 143 4.93 -0.22 -16.07
N HIS A 144 4.75 -0.72 -14.85
CA HIS A 144 5.75 -1.55 -14.18
C HIS A 144 6.03 -2.84 -14.97
N LYS A 145 7.31 -3.21 -15.07
CA LYS A 145 7.78 -4.32 -15.91
C LYS A 145 7.58 -5.69 -15.27
N GLU A 146 7.57 -5.75 -13.95
CA GLU A 146 7.45 -7.01 -13.20
C GLU A 146 6.02 -7.53 -13.23
N HIS A 147 5.86 -8.78 -13.68
CA HIS A 147 4.56 -9.45 -13.80
C HIS A 147 3.85 -9.58 -12.45
N SER A 148 4.59 -9.95 -11.39
CA SER A 148 4.06 -10.09 -10.03
C SER A 148 3.42 -8.81 -9.50
N VAL A 149 4.04 -7.66 -9.79
CA VAL A 149 3.50 -6.35 -9.42
C VAL A 149 2.23 -6.04 -10.21
N ARG A 150 2.19 -6.37 -11.51
CA ARG A 150 1.00 -6.17 -12.37
C ARG A 150 -0.17 -7.04 -11.93
N GLU A 151 0.08 -8.31 -11.60
CA GLU A 151 -0.93 -9.21 -11.03
C GLU A 151 -1.49 -8.66 -9.71
N ALA A 152 -0.63 -8.13 -8.84
CA ALA A 152 -1.05 -7.54 -7.59
C ALA A 152 -1.87 -6.26 -7.80
N ILE A 153 -1.49 -5.41 -8.77
CA ILE A 153 -2.29 -4.24 -9.18
C ILE A 153 -3.66 -4.69 -9.68
N PHE A 154 -3.73 -5.70 -10.54
CA PHE A 154 -4.98 -6.23 -11.08
C PHE A 154 -5.90 -6.77 -9.98
N ALA A 155 -5.36 -7.56 -9.04
CA ALA A 155 -6.11 -8.06 -7.90
C ALA A 155 -6.62 -6.93 -6.99
N ASN A 156 -5.78 -5.93 -6.72
CA ASN A 156 -6.15 -4.78 -5.90
C ASN A 156 -7.21 -3.89 -6.57
N ALA A 157 -7.09 -3.68 -7.88
CA ALA A 157 -8.08 -2.95 -8.67
C ALA A 157 -9.44 -3.65 -8.64
N ALA A 158 -9.47 -4.98 -8.74
CA ALA A 158 -10.70 -5.75 -8.61
C ALA A 158 -11.32 -5.64 -7.21
N ALA A 159 -10.49 -5.62 -6.15
CA ALA A 159 -10.96 -5.44 -4.78
C ALA A 159 -11.45 -4.00 -4.50
N SER A 160 -10.91 -3.01 -5.21
CA SER A 160 -11.21 -1.59 -5.00
C SER A 160 -12.28 -1.05 -5.95
N GLY A 161 -12.62 -1.80 -7.02
CA GLY A 161 -13.60 -1.39 -8.02
C GLY A 161 -13.03 -0.49 -9.11
N PHE A 162 -11.71 -0.52 -9.33
CA PHE A 162 -11.08 0.32 -10.36
C PHE A 162 -11.07 -0.37 -11.72
N VAL A 163 -11.79 0.20 -12.69
CA VAL A 163 -11.96 -0.37 -14.04
C VAL A 163 -10.73 -0.16 -14.93
N VAL A 164 -10.10 1.02 -14.87
CA VAL A 164 -8.97 1.37 -15.78
C VAL A 164 -7.79 0.40 -15.66
N PRO A 165 -7.31 0.02 -14.45
CA PRO A 165 -6.27 -1.00 -14.33
C PRO A 165 -6.70 -2.37 -14.85
N ILE A 166 -7.99 -2.74 -14.68
CA ILE A 166 -8.52 -4.02 -15.14
C ILE A 166 -8.47 -4.07 -16.66
N GLU A 167 -9.00 -3.06 -17.34
CA GLU A 167 -8.96 -2.98 -18.81
C GLU A 167 -7.53 -2.96 -19.35
N ALA A 168 -6.61 -2.27 -18.66
CA ALA A 168 -5.22 -2.16 -19.06
C ALA A 168 -4.47 -3.50 -18.96
N LEU A 169 -4.82 -4.37 -18.01
CA LEU A 169 -4.04 -5.57 -17.67
C LEU A 169 -4.73 -6.88 -18.05
N ILE A 170 -6.04 -6.89 -18.33
CA ILE A 170 -6.83 -8.12 -18.51
C ILE A 170 -6.30 -9.08 -19.60
N ASN A 171 -5.63 -8.55 -20.63
CA ASN A 171 -5.08 -9.37 -21.72
C ASN A 171 -3.74 -10.05 -21.35
N GLU A 172 -3.09 -9.60 -20.28
CA GLU A 172 -1.84 -10.16 -19.77
C GLU A 172 -2.08 -11.20 -18.67
N MET A 173 -3.28 -11.20 -18.07
CA MET A 173 -3.61 -12.08 -16.95
C MET A 173 -4.02 -13.48 -17.40
N ASP A 174 -3.64 -14.47 -16.61
CA ASP A 174 -4.10 -15.85 -16.78
C ASP A 174 -5.55 -16.05 -16.31
N SER A 175 -6.13 -17.19 -16.65
CA SER A 175 -7.50 -17.51 -16.26
C SER A 175 -7.68 -17.53 -14.74
N CYS A 176 -6.69 -18.03 -13.99
CA CYS A 176 -6.74 -18.08 -12.53
C CYS A 176 -6.85 -16.68 -11.90
N SER A 177 -6.05 -15.73 -12.38
CA SER A 177 -6.08 -14.35 -11.92
C SER A 177 -7.39 -13.66 -12.27
N ILE A 178 -7.93 -13.89 -13.47
CA ILE A 178 -9.25 -13.38 -13.88
C ILE A 178 -10.35 -13.97 -12.98
N THR A 179 -10.36 -15.27 -12.71
CA THR A 179 -11.34 -15.92 -11.83
C THR A 179 -11.31 -15.32 -10.42
N ARG A 180 -10.12 -15.16 -9.83
CA ARG A 180 -9.96 -14.59 -8.49
C ARG A 180 -10.41 -13.12 -8.44
N ALA A 181 -10.05 -12.34 -9.46
CA ALA A 181 -10.47 -10.95 -9.58
C ALA A 181 -11.99 -10.84 -9.71
N LEU A 182 -12.61 -11.67 -10.55
CA LEU A 182 -14.06 -11.69 -10.77
C LEU A 182 -14.80 -12.01 -9.47
N ALA A 183 -14.38 -13.07 -8.77
CA ALA A 183 -14.99 -13.45 -7.50
C ALA A 183 -14.86 -12.34 -6.45
N CYS A 184 -13.69 -11.69 -6.35
CA CYS A 184 -13.45 -10.60 -5.42
C CYS A 184 -14.33 -9.37 -5.73
N ALA A 185 -14.38 -8.96 -7.00
CA ALA A 185 -15.22 -7.85 -7.45
C ALA A 185 -16.72 -8.14 -7.23
N ALA A 186 -17.16 -9.37 -7.53
CA ALA A 186 -18.53 -9.81 -7.32
C ALA A 186 -18.93 -9.81 -5.84
N THR A 187 -18.07 -10.34 -4.96
CA THR A 187 -18.25 -10.33 -3.49
C THR A 187 -18.41 -8.90 -2.96
N ARG A 188 -17.67 -7.94 -3.53
CA ARG A 188 -17.69 -6.53 -3.11
C ARG A 188 -18.75 -5.67 -3.80
N GLY A 189 -19.42 -6.19 -4.82
CA GLY A 189 -20.46 -5.47 -5.55
C GLY A 189 -19.94 -4.48 -6.61
N HIS A 190 -18.71 -4.66 -7.09
CA HIS A 190 -18.09 -3.77 -8.09
C HIS A 190 -18.57 -4.11 -9.51
N THR A 191 -19.81 -3.73 -9.82
CA THR A 191 -20.53 -4.12 -11.05
C THR A 191 -19.76 -3.83 -12.35
N GLU A 192 -19.12 -2.67 -12.47
CA GLU A 192 -18.38 -2.30 -13.70
C GLU A 192 -17.15 -3.21 -13.92
N VAL A 193 -16.40 -3.50 -12.85
CA VAL A 193 -15.27 -4.45 -12.93
C VAL A 193 -15.77 -5.84 -13.28
N VAL A 194 -16.88 -6.29 -12.68
CA VAL A 194 -17.49 -7.59 -13.00
C VAL A 194 -17.88 -7.67 -14.48
N GLU A 195 -18.46 -6.61 -15.05
CA GLU A 195 -18.82 -6.57 -16.47
C GLU A 195 -17.61 -6.78 -17.39
N VAL A 196 -16.49 -6.13 -17.10
CA VAL A 196 -15.26 -6.27 -17.88
C VAL A 196 -14.69 -7.68 -17.75
N LEU A 197 -14.63 -8.21 -16.53
CA LEU A 197 -14.06 -9.54 -16.25
C LEU A 197 -14.94 -10.69 -16.76
N SER A 198 -16.27 -10.55 -16.74
CA SER A 198 -17.19 -11.62 -17.16
C SER A 198 -17.08 -11.92 -18.65
N LYS A 199 -16.75 -10.91 -19.48
CA LYS A 199 -16.51 -11.06 -20.93
C LYS A 199 -15.31 -11.97 -21.26
N ARG A 200 -14.42 -12.22 -20.30
CA ARG A 200 -13.22 -13.07 -20.45
C ARG A 200 -13.26 -14.33 -19.58
N SER A 201 -14.38 -14.56 -18.90
CA SER A 201 -14.56 -15.67 -17.97
C SER A 201 -15.38 -16.79 -18.61
N ASP A 202 -15.08 -18.02 -18.24
CA ASP A 202 -15.90 -19.16 -18.63
C ASP A 202 -17.21 -19.23 -17.80
N PRO A 203 -18.22 -20.00 -18.24
CA PRO A 203 -19.50 -20.12 -17.55
C PRO A 203 -19.39 -20.58 -16.10
N THR A 204 -18.40 -21.41 -15.75
CA THR A 204 -18.20 -21.90 -14.38
C THR A 204 -17.80 -20.76 -13.45
N ASN A 205 -16.90 -19.89 -13.90
CA ASN A 205 -16.46 -18.73 -13.14
C ASN A 205 -17.58 -17.68 -13.03
N ILE A 206 -18.37 -17.49 -14.08
CA ILE A 206 -19.55 -16.62 -14.08
C ILE A 206 -20.58 -17.13 -13.06
N HIS A 207 -20.85 -18.44 -13.04
CA HIS A 207 -21.71 -19.07 -12.05
C HIS A 207 -21.21 -18.86 -10.61
N TYR A 208 -19.92 -19.11 -10.36
CA TYR A 208 -19.33 -18.87 -9.04
C TYR A 208 -19.45 -17.40 -8.60
N ALA A 209 -19.21 -16.46 -9.53
CA ALA A 209 -19.37 -15.04 -9.28
C ALA A 209 -20.82 -14.64 -8.95
N LEU A 210 -21.80 -15.20 -9.65
CA LEU A 210 -23.23 -15.02 -9.35
C LEU A 210 -23.57 -15.53 -7.95
N LEU A 211 -23.06 -16.71 -7.60
CA LEU A 211 -23.31 -17.36 -6.31
C LEU A 211 -22.80 -16.50 -5.14
N VAL A 212 -21.54 -16.05 -5.21
CA VAL A 212 -20.96 -15.20 -4.15
C VAL A 212 -21.64 -13.84 -4.10
N ALA A 213 -22.00 -13.25 -5.25
CA ALA A 213 -22.75 -11.99 -5.27
C ALA A 213 -24.12 -12.13 -4.62
N ALA A 214 -24.82 -13.25 -4.84
CA ALA A 214 -26.12 -13.53 -4.23
C ALA A 214 -26.00 -13.74 -2.72
N MET A 215 -24.99 -14.49 -2.28
CA MET A 215 -24.70 -14.70 -0.85
C MET A 215 -24.30 -13.41 -0.12
N GLU A 216 -23.74 -12.43 -0.82
CA GLU A 216 -23.31 -11.14 -0.26
C GLU A 216 -24.34 -10.02 -0.48
N GLY A 217 -25.52 -10.34 -1.01
CA GLY A 217 -26.59 -9.36 -1.24
C GLY A 217 -26.28 -8.32 -2.34
N ARG A 218 -25.36 -8.63 -3.27
CA ARG A 218 -24.90 -7.68 -4.31
C ARG A 218 -25.85 -7.65 -5.51
N VAL A 219 -27.01 -7.04 -5.32
CA VAL A 219 -28.12 -6.98 -6.29
C VAL A 219 -27.65 -6.58 -7.70
N GLY A 220 -26.87 -5.50 -7.85
CA GLY A 220 -26.42 -5.03 -9.17
C GLY A 220 -25.53 -6.01 -9.93
N VAL A 221 -24.67 -6.76 -9.22
CA VAL A 221 -23.84 -7.82 -9.82
C VAL A 221 -24.72 -9.01 -10.21
N VAL A 222 -25.68 -9.39 -9.37
CA VAL A 222 -26.63 -10.46 -9.66
C VAL A 222 -27.45 -10.12 -10.91
N GLU A 223 -27.96 -8.89 -11.02
CA GLU A 223 -28.68 -8.43 -12.21
C GLU A 223 -27.84 -8.57 -13.48
N LEU A 224 -26.57 -8.17 -13.40
CA LEU A 224 -25.63 -8.21 -14.52
C LEU A 224 -25.29 -9.65 -14.97
N LEU A 225 -25.01 -10.55 -14.02
CA LEU A 225 -24.55 -11.91 -14.33
C LEU A 225 -25.68 -12.90 -14.56
N ARG A 226 -26.86 -12.69 -13.99
CA ARG A 226 -27.99 -13.63 -14.06
C ARG A 226 -28.31 -14.02 -15.49
N ASP A 227 -28.23 -13.10 -16.45
CA ASP A 227 -28.58 -13.37 -17.85
C ASP A 227 -27.53 -14.24 -18.57
N GLN A 228 -26.30 -14.31 -18.05
CA GLN A 228 -25.19 -15.14 -18.56
C GLN A 228 -25.20 -16.56 -17.97
N CYS A 229 -26.02 -16.83 -16.94
CA CYS A 229 -26.12 -18.13 -16.29
C CYS A 229 -27.33 -18.95 -16.76
N ASP A 230 -27.20 -20.28 -16.66
CA ASP A 230 -28.28 -21.23 -16.91
C ASP A 230 -29.26 -21.33 -15.72
N GLU A 231 -30.35 -22.06 -15.92
CA GLU A 231 -31.42 -22.18 -14.93
C GLU A 231 -30.96 -22.90 -13.65
N MET A 232 -30.06 -23.88 -13.77
CA MET A 232 -29.50 -24.60 -12.62
C MET A 232 -28.67 -23.67 -11.73
N SER A 233 -27.78 -22.88 -12.35
CA SER A 233 -26.98 -21.87 -11.65
C SER A 233 -27.82 -20.87 -10.88
N ILE A 234 -28.94 -20.44 -11.49
CA ILE A 234 -29.88 -19.50 -10.86
C ILE A 234 -30.59 -20.16 -9.69
N SER A 235 -31.01 -21.42 -9.83
CA SER A 235 -31.66 -22.16 -8.75
C SER A 235 -30.75 -22.34 -7.54
N GLU A 236 -29.46 -22.66 -7.75
CA GLU A 236 -28.51 -22.78 -6.66
C GLU A 236 -28.26 -21.42 -5.98
N ALA A 237 -28.11 -20.35 -6.77
CA ALA A 237 -27.97 -19.00 -6.21
C ALA A 237 -29.17 -18.59 -5.33
N GLN A 238 -30.39 -18.99 -5.71
CA GLN A 238 -31.60 -18.76 -4.91
C GLN A 238 -31.58 -19.53 -3.59
N GLU A 239 -31.22 -20.81 -3.61
CA GLU A 239 -31.14 -21.62 -2.39
C GLU A 239 -30.12 -21.05 -1.41
N ARG A 240 -28.94 -20.65 -1.91
CA ARG A 240 -27.88 -20.07 -1.08
C ARG A 240 -28.24 -18.72 -0.51
N GLU A 241 -28.89 -17.88 -1.29
CA GLU A 241 -29.35 -16.58 -0.83
C GLU A 241 -30.47 -16.72 0.21
N THR A 242 -31.42 -17.63 0.03
CA THR A 242 -32.50 -17.87 1.01
C THR A 242 -31.92 -18.24 2.39
N MET A 243 -30.80 -18.97 2.42
CA MET A 243 -30.07 -19.26 3.66
C MET A 243 -29.37 -18.02 4.25
N ALA A 244 -28.98 -17.06 3.42
CA ALA A 244 -28.29 -15.83 3.80
C ALA A 244 -29.23 -14.68 4.20
N GLY A 245 -30.49 -14.70 3.75
CA GLY A 245 -31.56 -13.78 4.17
C GLY A 245 -31.64 -12.46 3.39
N PHE A 246 -31.18 -12.41 2.14
CA PHE A 246 -31.15 -11.19 1.30
C PHE A 246 -32.33 -11.10 0.34
N THR A 247 -33.51 -10.78 0.89
CA THR A 247 -34.80 -10.78 0.18
C THR A 247 -34.84 -10.02 -1.15
N ASP A 248 -34.04 -8.96 -1.31
CA ASP A 248 -34.00 -8.17 -2.55
C ASP A 248 -33.37 -8.94 -3.72
N VAL A 249 -32.39 -9.80 -3.44
CA VAL A 249 -31.75 -10.65 -4.44
C VAL A 249 -32.70 -11.75 -4.91
N VAL A 250 -33.54 -12.31 -4.03
CA VAL A 250 -34.61 -13.27 -4.39
C VAL A 250 -35.45 -12.71 -5.54
N HIS A 251 -35.93 -11.47 -5.38
CA HIS A 251 -36.81 -10.82 -6.34
C HIS A 251 -36.15 -10.66 -7.71
N VAL A 252 -34.87 -10.29 -7.71
CA VAL A 252 -34.08 -10.17 -8.94
C VAL A 252 -33.89 -11.52 -9.62
N LEU A 253 -33.56 -12.58 -8.89
CA LEU A 253 -33.38 -13.92 -9.46
C LEU A 253 -34.71 -14.50 -9.99
N MET A 254 -35.82 -14.27 -9.30
CA MET A 254 -37.16 -14.74 -9.71
C MET A 254 -37.68 -14.13 -11.02
N ASN A 255 -37.29 -12.90 -11.34
CA ASN A 255 -37.82 -12.20 -12.52
C ASN A 255 -37.32 -12.76 -13.87
N LYS A 256 -36.24 -13.55 -13.92
CA LYS A 256 -35.79 -14.20 -15.18
C LYS A 256 -36.69 -15.35 -15.61
N ARG A 257 -37.24 -16.13 -14.65
CA ARG A 257 -38.21 -17.21 -14.94
C ARG A 257 -39.45 -16.71 -15.70
N ARG A 258 -39.85 -15.45 -15.48
CA ARG A 258 -41.03 -14.86 -16.14
C ARG A 258 -40.80 -14.47 -17.60
N ARG A 259 -39.55 -14.28 -18.05
CA ARG A 259 -39.22 -13.89 -19.44
C ARG A 259 -38.95 -15.07 -20.38
N LEU A 260 -38.57 -16.23 -19.86
CA LEU A 260 -38.34 -17.45 -20.66
C LEU A 260 -39.62 -18.30 -20.84
N ALA A 261 -40.74 -17.89 -20.24
CA ALA A 261 -42.03 -18.56 -20.30
C ALA A 261 -43.07 -17.90 -21.24
N LEU A 262 -42.60 -17.07 -22.20
CA LEU A 262 -43.38 -16.42 -23.25
C LEU A 262 -42.75 -16.70 -24.62
#